data_AF-A0A838UXN7-F1
#
_entry.id   AF-A0A838UXN7-F1
#
_cell.length_a   1.000
_cell.length_b   1.000
_cell.length_c   1.000
_cell.angle_alpha   90.00
_cell.angle_beta   90.00
_cell.angle_gamma   90.00
#
_symmetry.space_group_name_H-M   'P 1'
#
loop_
_entity.id
_entity.type
_entity.pdbx_description
1 polymer ?
#
loop_
_entity_poly.entity_id
_entity_poly.type
_entity_poly.pdbx_seq_one_letter_code
_entity_poly.pdbx_strand_id
1 'polypeptide(L)'
;MTTLWIAIIVVGVLTFTMRFSFIALADRLRLPTLMGRALRFIPIAALSAIILPELVLRDGAVASPLGNARMLAGALAIAVAFATRNILLTIASGMVT
;
A
#
# COMPACT_ATOMS: atom_id res chain seq x y z
N MET A 1 20.32 16.72 -21.68
CA MET A 1 20.58 17.00 -20.25
C MET A 1 19.62 18.03 -19.67
N THR A 2 19.37 19.15 -20.34
CA THR A 2 18.37 20.17 -19.97
C THR A 2 16.94 19.64 -19.84
N THR A 3 16.53 18.70 -20.69
CA THR A 3 15.18 18.10 -20.63
C THR A 3 14.89 17.34 -19.33
N LEU A 4 15.90 16.70 -18.74
CA LEU A 4 15.75 16.00 -17.46
C LEU A 4 15.54 16.98 -16.31
N TRP A 5 16.30 18.09 -16.29
CA TRP A 5 16.14 19.13 -15.28
C TRP A 5 14.76 19.78 -15.34
N ILE A 6 14.27 20.07 -16.55
CA ILE A 6 12.92 20.60 -16.76
C ILE A 6 11.87 19.59 -16.28
N ALA A 7 12.01 18.31 -16.63
CA ALA A 7 11.08 17.27 -16.18
C ALA A 7 11.04 17.12 -14.65
N ILE A 8 12.20 17.15 -13.99
CA ILE A 8 12.30 17.08 -12.53
C ILE A 8 11.59 18.26 -11.87
N ILE A 9 11.82 19.48 -12.38
CA ILE A 9 11.17 20.69 -11.85
C ILE A 9 9.67 20.63 -12.07
N VAL A 10 9.21 20.27 -13.27
CA VAL A 10 7.78 20.18 -13.59
C VAL A 10 7.08 19.13 -12.74
N VAL A 11 7.62 17.92 -12.64
CA VAL A 11 7.03 16.84 -11.82
C VAL A 11 7.09 17.19 -10.34
N GLY A 12 8.19 17.81 -9.87
CA GLY A 12 8.33 18.27 -8.50
C GLY A 12 7.27 19.30 -8.12
N VAL A 13 7.10 20.34 -8.95
CA VAL A 13 6.07 21.37 -8.75
C VAL A 13 4.68 20.77 -8.83
N LEU A 14 4.40 19.92 -9.82
CA LEU A 14 3.08 19.30 -9.97
C LEU A 14 2.70 18.44 -8.77
N THR A 15 3.64 17.60 -8.30
CA THR A 15 3.43 16.74 -7.13
C THR A 15 3.26 17.56 -5.86
N PHE A 16 4.07 18.62 -5.71
CA PHE A 16 3.99 19.53 -4.58
C PHE A 16 2.66 20.27 -4.56
N THR A 17 2.24 20.86 -5.68
CA THR A 17 0.95 21.55 -5.82
C THR A 17 -0.21 20.60 -5.55
N MET A 18 -0.17 19.36 -6.05
CA MET A 18 -1.23 18.39 -5.80
C MET A 18 -1.36 18.07 -4.30
N ARG A 19 -0.23 17.80 -3.61
CA ARG A 19 -0.24 17.55 -2.16
C ARG A 19 -0.63 18.79 -1.35
N PHE A 20 -0.10 19.95 -1.72
CA PHE A 20 -0.37 21.22 -1.05
C PHE A 20 -1.83 21.64 -1.22
N SER A 21 -2.43 21.39 -2.38
CA SER A 21 -3.85 21.66 -2.61
C SER A 21 -4.73 20.90 -1.62
N PHE A 22 -4.41 19.65 -1.27
CA PHE A 22 -5.17 18.92 -0.23
C PHE A 22 -5.00 19.53 1.16
N ILE A 23 -3.80 19.99 1.53
CA ILE A 23 -3.52 20.59 2.84
C ILE A 23 -4.17 21.98 2.96
N ALA A 24 -4.04 22.82 1.94
CA ALA A 24 -4.64 24.16 1.91
C ALA A 24 -6.18 24.10 1.83
N LEU A 25 -6.72 23.10 1.12
CA LEU A 25 -8.16 22.87 1.04
C LEU A 25 -8.73 22.25 2.32
N ALA A 26 -7.95 21.42 3.02
CA ALA A 26 -8.29 20.85 4.33
C ALA A 26 -8.42 21.91 5.43
N ASP A 27 -7.72 23.03 5.32
CA ASP A 27 -7.80 24.15 6.25
C ASP A 27 -9.04 25.03 6.00
N ARG A 28 -9.44 25.20 4.73
CA ARG A 28 -10.64 25.98 4.34
C ARG A 28 -11.95 25.21 4.48
N LEU A 29 -11.97 23.92 4.13
CA LEU A 29 -13.10 23.04 4.37
C LEU A 29 -12.86 22.36 5.71
N ARG A 30 -13.49 22.83 6.79
CA ARG A 30 -13.49 22.16 8.11
C ARG A 30 -13.78 20.68 7.90
N LEU A 31 -12.73 19.87 7.79
CA LEU A 31 -12.86 18.46 7.40
C LEU A 31 -13.76 17.79 8.44
N PRO A 32 -14.89 17.19 8.04
CA PRO A 32 -15.74 16.48 8.97
C PRO A 32 -14.88 15.38 9.62
N THR A 33 -15.06 15.15 10.91
CA THR A 33 -14.27 14.19 11.71
C THR A 33 -14.22 12.79 11.09
N LEU A 34 -15.23 12.43 10.28
CA LEU A 34 -15.26 11.22 9.46
C LEU A 34 -14.12 11.14 8.42
N MET A 35 -13.85 12.24 7.72
CA MET A 35 -12.82 12.30 6.67
C MET A 35 -11.42 12.17 7.28
N GLY A 36 -11.14 12.88 8.38
CA GLY A 36 -9.86 12.77 9.08
C GLY A 36 -9.60 11.35 9.60
N ARG A 37 -10.64 10.65 10.07
CA ARG A 37 -10.55 9.22 10.42
C ARG A 37 -10.26 8.35 9.19
N ALA A 38 -10.96 8.56 8.07
CA ALA A 38 -10.75 7.80 6.85
C ALA A 38 -9.33 7.98 6.28
N LEU A 39 -8.81 9.21 6.29
CA LEU A 39 -7.46 9.53 5.82
C LEU A 39 -6.37 8.76 6.60
N ARG A 40 -6.57 8.51 7.90
CA ARG A 40 -5.63 7.74 8.72
C ARG A 40 -5.56 6.25 8.33
N PHE A 41 -6.58 5.72 7.67
CA PHE A 41 -6.60 4.33 7.18
C PHE A 41 -6.02 4.17 5.77
N ILE A 42 -5.84 5.27 5.03
CA ILE A 42 -5.29 5.24 3.66
C ILE A 42 -3.96 4.48 3.58
N PRO A 43 -2.96 4.70 4.46
CA PRO A 43 -1.67 4.03 4.32
C PRO A 43 -1.80 2.51 4.38
N ILE A 44 -2.59 2.01 5.33
CA ILE A 44 -2.80 0.57 5.51
C ILE A 44 -3.66 -0.01 4.39
N ALA A 45 -4.70 0.71 3.95
CA ALA A 45 -5.55 0.28 2.85
C ALA A 45 -4.78 0.22 1.52
N ALA A 46 -3.91 1.19 1.26
CA ALA A 46 -3.06 1.21 0.08
C ALA A 46 -2.07 0.05 0.08
N LEU A 47 -1.40 -0.22 1.21
CA LEU A 47 -0.51 -1.38 1.33
C LEU A 47 -1.27 -2.70 1.09
N SER A 48 -2.44 -2.87 1.72
CA SER A 48 -3.28 -4.05 1.49
C SER A 48 -3.72 -4.18 0.03
N ALA A 49 -4.09 -3.07 -0.63
CA ALA A 49 -4.53 -3.07 -2.02
C ALA A 49 -3.39 -3.40 -3.01
N ILE A 50 -2.13 -3.17 -2.64
CA ILE A 50 -0.96 -3.56 -3.45
C ILE A 50 -0.61 -5.03 -3.23
N ILE A 51 -0.59 -5.48 -1.96
CA ILE A 51 -0.15 -6.83 -1.59
C ILE A 51 -1.19 -7.89 -1.99
N LEU A 52 -2.48 -7.60 -1.84
CA LEU A 52 -3.55 -8.56 -2.11
C LEU A 52 -3.56 -9.08 -3.55
N PRO A 53 -3.51 -8.24 -4.62
CA PRO A 53 -3.44 -8.75 -5.99
C PRO A 53 -2.14 -9.47 -6.28
N GLU A 54 -1.02 -9.06 -5.67
CA GLU A 54 0.27 -9.77 -5.82
C GLU A 54 0.20 -11.21 -5.27
N LEU A 55 -0.64 -11.44 -4.25
CA LEU A 55 -0.90 -12.77 -3.69
C LEU A 55 -1.91 -13.59 -4.50
N VAL A 56 -2.93 -12.95 -5.09
CA VAL A 56 -4.09 -13.63 -5.70
C VAL A 56 -3.97 -13.79 -7.22
N LEU A 57 -3.36 -12.83 -7.92
CA LEU A 57 -3.25 -12.85 -9.38
C LEU A 57 -1.85 -13.30 -9.79
N ARG A 58 -1.79 -14.35 -10.62
CA ARG A 58 -0.56 -14.78 -11.29
C ARG A 58 -0.82 -14.80 -12.79
N ASP A 59 0.00 -14.08 -13.54
CA ASP A 59 0.00 -14.07 -15.01
C ASP A 59 -1.40 -13.81 -15.65
N GLY A 60 -2.20 -12.95 -15.01
CA GLY A 60 -3.54 -12.57 -15.51
C GLY A 60 -4.65 -13.59 -15.24
N ALA A 61 -4.38 -14.69 -14.54
CA ALA A 61 -5.37 -15.67 -14.12
C ALA A 61 -5.48 -15.74 -12.58
N VAL A 62 -6.69 -16.03 -12.08
CA VAL A 62 -6.90 -16.32 -10.66
C VAL A 62 -6.20 -17.64 -10.37
N ALA A 63 -5.10 -17.55 -9.62
CA ALA A 63 -4.29 -18.69 -9.23
C ALA A 63 -5.15 -19.64 -8.38
N SER A 64 -5.16 -20.94 -8.71
CA SER A 64 -5.83 -21.94 -7.87
C SER A 64 -5.24 -21.91 -6.45
N PRO A 65 -6.06 -21.82 -5.38
CA PRO A 65 -5.61 -21.65 -4.01
C PRO A 65 -4.69 -22.78 -3.52
N LEU A 66 -4.86 -23.98 -4.07
CA LEU A 66 -4.12 -25.18 -3.66
C LEU A 66 -2.85 -25.43 -4.48
N GLY A 67 -2.70 -24.79 -5.65
CA GLY A 67 -1.57 -25.01 -6.55
C GLY A 67 -0.45 -23.96 -6.46
N ASN A 68 -0.66 -22.87 -5.72
CA ASN A 68 0.29 -21.76 -5.65
C ASN A 68 0.88 -21.60 -4.25
N ALA A 69 2.16 -21.96 -4.11
CA ALA A 69 2.94 -21.79 -2.89
C ALA A 69 2.87 -20.36 -2.30
N ARG A 70 2.70 -19.32 -3.14
CA ARG A 70 2.55 -17.92 -2.67
C ARG A 70 1.24 -17.62 -1.94
N MET A 71 0.11 -18.24 -2.33
CA MET A 71 -1.15 -18.06 -1.59
C MET A 71 -1.08 -18.76 -0.23
N LEU A 72 -0.45 -19.95 -0.17
CA LEU A 72 -0.18 -20.66 1.08
C LEU A 72 0.80 -19.88 1.98
N ALA A 73 1.88 -19.33 1.42
CA ALA A 73 2.82 -18.49 2.15
C ALA A 73 2.17 -17.19 2.67
N GLY A 74 1.30 -16.56 1.88
CA GLY A 74 0.50 -15.40 2.31
C GLY A 74 -0.47 -15.75 3.43
N ALA A 75 -1.18 -16.89 3.33
CA ALA A 75 -2.09 -17.35 4.37
C ALA A 75 -1.35 -17.71 5.67
N LEU A 76 -0.19 -18.38 5.57
CA LEU A 76 0.70 -18.66 6.71
C LEU A 76 1.22 -17.38 7.34
N ALA A 77 1.67 -16.41 6.54
CA ALA A 77 2.12 -15.11 7.04
C ALA A 77 1.00 -14.37 7.78
N ILE A 78 -0.24 -14.39 7.26
CA ILE A 78 -1.40 -13.79 7.95
C ILE A 78 -1.69 -14.52 9.26
N ALA A 79 -1.67 -15.86 9.26
CA ALA A 79 -1.90 -16.66 10.46
C ALA A 79 -0.83 -16.39 11.55
N VAL A 80 0.45 -16.31 11.17
CA VAL A 80 1.56 -15.99 12.06
C VAL A 80 1.48 -14.53 12.54
N ALA A 81 1.14 -13.58 11.66
CA ALA A 81 0.93 -12.18 12.05
C ALA A 81 -0.17 -12.04 13.11
N PHE A 82 -1.27 -12.77 12.94
CA PHE A 82 -2.39 -12.76 13.87
C PHE A 82 -2.04 -13.42 15.22
N ALA A 83 -1.32 -14.55 15.19
CA ALA A 83 -0.95 -15.28 16.40
C ALA A 83 0.14 -14.57 17.21
N THR A 84 1.15 -13.99 16.54
CA THR A 84 2.37 -13.54 17.21
C THR A 84 2.38 -12.03 17.49
N ARG A 85 1.58 -11.22 16.79
CA ARG A 85 1.62 -9.74 16.84
C ARG A 85 3.04 -9.14 16.69
N ASN A 86 4.00 -9.92 16.18
CA ASN A 86 5.40 -9.56 16.05
C ASN A 86 5.81 -9.61 14.58
N ILE A 87 6.11 -8.42 14.03
CA ILE A 87 6.45 -8.20 12.62
C ILE A 87 7.66 -9.05 12.20
N LEU A 88 8.66 -9.22 13.06
CA LEU A 88 9.86 -10.01 12.76
C LEU A 88 9.55 -11.48 12.52
N LEU A 89 8.65 -12.06 13.30
CA LEU A 89 8.25 -13.47 13.16
C LEU A 89 7.36 -13.68 11.93
N THR A 90 6.52 -12.70 11.57
CA THR A 90 5.78 -12.72 10.29
C THR A 90 6.74 -12.75 9.10
N ILE A 91 7.75 -11.86 9.08
CA ILE A 91 8.72 -11.80 7.97
C ILE A 91 9.53 -13.10 7.90
N ALA A 92 10.01 -13.61 9.03
CA ALA A 92 10.76 -14.86 9.09
C ALA A 92 9.93 -16.05 8.57
N SER A 93 8.66 -16.15 8.95
CA SER A 93 7.77 -17.22 8.46
C SER A 93 7.56 -17.17 6.95
N GLY A 94 7.40 -15.96 6.39
CA GLY A 94 7.27 -15.77 4.95
C GLY A 94 8.56 -16.01 4.16
N MET A 95 9.73 -15.87 4.77
CA MET A 95 11.02 -16.21 4.14
C MET A 95 11.35 -17.70 4.18
N VAL A 96 10.87 -18.41 5.19
CA VAL A 96 11.09 -19.86 5.35
C VAL A 96 10.16 -20.69 4.46
N THR A 97 9.00 -20.15 4.10
CA THR A 97 7.98 -20.81 3.26
C THR A 97 8.24 -20.55 1.79
#